data_AF-A0A7S4BXH7-F1
#
_entry.id   AF-A0A7S4BXH7-F1
#
_cell.length_a   1.000
_cell.length_b   1.000
_cell.length_c   1.000
_cell.angle_alpha   90.00
_cell.angle_beta   90.00
_cell.angle_gamma   90.00
#
_symmetry.space_group_name_H-M   'P 1'
#
loop_
_entity.id
_entity.type
_entity.pdbx_description
1 polymer ?
#
loop_
_entity_poly.entity_id
_entity_poly.type
_entity_poly.pdbx_seq_one_letter_code
_entity_poly.pdbx_strand_id
1 'polypeptide(L)'
;ALCAPYASRTDALSLASARAEVLGLRASLLSLLSHGCACVREAAARLFEGALAHADAADAADAAATALQSSTVLEQLSAALFEPRLESILFTAAETGRVFISSLASADSSVLQLLERVLPRAFFHAVDDAAPLPPPATASASERREPLRGLWGAKLPSTHAIAHAAHGSAAAHNVGARDCATRARLDGLWTRVQQDHERPDLIWNDETRRELKAKMQAQMDDFYLAQQRSDEAVSWNHAEFEVDYECLAHEVRVGDVYLRLLLDGDRTPCPLHAPSRFFDELYHMLLSERVPERRLLCLHAMAVTYAAEHAAIGAFGGTAQVVALLRECVQWAEADRLMQLLHELLIERSNSRPLLAANGERLLVAVLCSAHARARHPADKEASLAAASHASSAWCLRVAREDVGRSDGEGKPTDSFTEIGPLSLHDLRIRLTELQLPEDVLRVAEVQREGEAWVGIAEAPHVWWTACVRGDGRLGGDARCALLLSLLRRLDA
;
A
#
# COMPACT_ATOMS: atom_id res chain seq x y z
N ALA A 1 9.08 -43.88 21.53
CA ALA A 1 7.64 -43.59 21.36
C ALA A 1 7.19 -42.75 22.54
N LEU A 2 7.09 -41.43 22.37
CA LEU A 2 6.46 -40.57 23.36
C LEU A 2 4.95 -40.84 23.28
N CYS A 3 4.37 -41.35 24.35
CA CYS A 3 2.95 -41.65 24.43
C CYS A 3 2.11 -40.38 24.21
N ALA A 4 0.89 -40.55 23.69
CA ALA A 4 -0.08 -39.47 23.62
C ALA A 4 -0.27 -38.83 25.01
N PRO A 5 -0.37 -37.50 25.10
CA PRO A 5 -0.64 -36.84 26.38
C PRO A 5 -1.94 -37.43 26.94
N TYR A 6 -1.93 -37.77 28.24
CA TYR A 6 -3.07 -38.36 28.97
C TYR A 6 -3.38 -39.85 28.71
N ALA A 7 -2.45 -40.64 28.17
CA ALA A 7 -2.57 -42.09 28.25
C ALA A 7 -2.64 -42.52 29.73
N SER A 8 -3.55 -43.43 30.07
CA SER A 8 -3.82 -43.92 31.44
C SER A 8 -2.62 -44.60 32.14
N ARG A 9 -1.44 -44.62 31.51
CA ARG A 9 -0.19 -45.25 31.98
C ARG A 9 1.01 -44.30 32.05
N THR A 10 0.86 -43.02 31.72
CA THR A 10 1.96 -42.04 31.82
C THR A 10 1.88 -41.24 33.11
N ASP A 11 2.87 -41.38 33.98
CA ASP A 11 3.05 -40.49 35.12
C ASP A 11 3.37 -39.08 34.60
N ALA A 12 2.55 -38.09 34.96
CA ALA A 12 2.68 -36.72 34.43
C ALA A 12 4.06 -36.09 34.76
N LEU A 13 4.62 -36.43 35.93
CA LEU A 13 5.93 -35.95 36.38
C LEU A 13 7.09 -36.53 35.56
N SER A 14 7.04 -37.81 35.19
CA SER A 14 8.10 -38.43 34.39
C SER A 14 8.07 -37.92 32.95
N LEU A 15 6.88 -37.65 32.40
CA LEU A 15 6.72 -37.03 31.09
C LEU A 15 7.23 -35.57 31.08
N ALA A 16 6.96 -34.80 32.13
CA ALA A 16 7.47 -33.44 32.28
C ALA A 16 9.01 -33.42 32.36
N SER A 17 9.60 -34.31 33.18
CA SER A 17 11.05 -34.46 33.27
C SER A 17 11.69 -34.83 31.93
N ALA A 18 11.11 -35.80 31.21
CA ALA A 18 11.61 -36.20 29.90
C ALA A 18 11.53 -35.06 28.87
N ARG A 19 10.49 -34.22 28.91
CA ARG A 19 10.37 -33.04 28.04
C ARG A 19 11.42 -31.99 28.36
N ALA A 20 11.67 -31.72 29.64
CA ALA A 20 12.72 -30.80 30.08
C ALA A 20 14.11 -31.28 29.63
N GLU A 21 14.40 -32.58 29.72
CA GLU A 21 15.63 -33.17 29.19
C GLU A 21 15.75 -33.00 27.66
N VAL A 22 14.66 -33.19 26.93
CA VAL A 22 14.62 -32.98 25.47
C VAL A 22 14.87 -31.50 25.12
N LEU A 23 14.29 -30.54 25.87
CA LEU A 23 14.58 -29.12 25.69
C LEU A 23 16.02 -28.77 26.06
N GLY A 24 16.63 -29.47 27.02
CA GLY A 24 18.06 -29.37 27.32
C GLY A 24 18.96 -29.75 26.13
N LEU A 25 18.46 -30.59 25.22
CA LEU A 25 19.13 -30.98 23.97
C LEU A 25 18.79 -30.08 22.78
N ARG A 26 18.18 -28.90 23.00
CA ARG A 26 17.72 -27.99 21.93
C ARG A 26 18.77 -27.67 20.87
N ALA A 27 20.03 -27.43 21.24
CA ALA A 27 21.10 -27.14 20.28
C ALA A 27 21.35 -28.31 19.31
N SER A 28 21.36 -29.54 19.84
CA SER A 28 21.50 -30.76 19.03
C SER A 28 20.25 -31.02 18.18
N LEU A 29 19.05 -30.74 18.70
CA LEU A 29 17.82 -30.86 17.91
C LEU A 29 17.82 -29.87 16.74
N LEU A 30 18.28 -28.63 16.96
CA LEU A 30 18.42 -27.64 15.89
C LEU A 30 19.43 -28.11 14.83
N SER A 31 20.59 -28.67 15.22
CA SER A 31 21.54 -29.21 14.23
C SER A 31 20.99 -30.41 13.45
N LEU A 32 20.06 -31.18 14.03
CA LEU A 32 19.39 -32.29 13.34
C LEU A 32 18.35 -31.80 12.32
N LEU A 33 17.82 -30.57 12.45
CA LEU A 33 16.90 -29.98 11.49
C LEU A 33 17.55 -29.59 10.16
N SER A 34 18.87 -29.39 10.13
CA SER A 34 19.64 -29.17 8.90
C SER A 34 20.21 -30.46 8.28
N HIS A 35 19.90 -31.63 8.85
CA HIS A 35 20.42 -32.91 8.39
C HIS A 35 19.87 -33.30 7.01
N GLY A 36 20.71 -33.88 6.14
CA GLY A 36 20.32 -34.24 4.76
C GLY A 36 19.23 -35.32 4.65
N CYS A 37 18.95 -36.06 5.72
CA CYS A 37 17.89 -37.08 5.77
C CYS A 37 16.55 -36.48 6.24
N ALA A 38 15.51 -36.58 5.40
CA ALA A 38 14.17 -36.08 5.71
C ALA A 38 13.56 -36.67 7.00
N CYS A 39 13.71 -37.98 7.24
CA CYS A 39 13.18 -38.64 8.43
C CYS A 39 13.82 -38.12 9.73
N VAL A 40 15.10 -37.75 9.68
CA VAL A 40 15.83 -37.19 10.84
C VAL A 40 15.30 -35.79 11.15
N ARG A 41 15.11 -34.96 10.12
CA ARG A 41 14.54 -33.61 10.28
C ARG A 41 13.11 -33.66 10.83
N GLU A 42 12.28 -34.56 10.30
CA GLU A 42 10.91 -34.76 10.78
C GLU A 42 10.89 -35.17 12.24
N ALA A 43 11.68 -36.18 12.62
CA ALA A 43 11.77 -36.64 14.00
C ALA A 43 12.22 -35.51 14.94
N ALA A 44 13.25 -34.74 14.55
CA ALA A 44 13.72 -33.60 15.31
C ALA A 44 12.64 -32.53 15.49
N ALA A 45 11.93 -32.15 14.41
CA ALA A 45 10.86 -31.16 14.46
C ALA A 45 9.68 -31.59 15.35
N ARG A 46 9.26 -32.86 15.25
CA ARG A 46 8.18 -33.41 16.08
C ARG A 46 8.56 -33.53 17.55
N LEU A 47 9.81 -33.89 17.84
CA LEU A 47 10.34 -33.92 19.20
C LEU A 47 10.37 -32.50 19.78
N PHE A 48 10.82 -31.53 19.00
CA PHE A 48 10.86 -30.12 19.41
C PHE A 48 9.45 -29.56 19.64
N GLU A 49 8.51 -29.81 18.74
CA GLU A 49 7.09 -29.46 18.88
C GLU A 49 6.47 -30.07 20.15
N GLY A 50 6.66 -31.37 20.36
CA GLY A 50 6.11 -32.08 21.51
C GLY A 50 6.73 -31.66 22.85
N ALA A 51 7.95 -31.16 22.83
CA ALA A 51 8.64 -30.61 23.99
C ALA A 51 8.14 -29.20 24.31
N LEU A 52 7.97 -28.33 23.29
CA LEU A 52 7.47 -26.95 23.46
C LEU A 52 6.01 -26.88 23.91
N ALA A 53 5.12 -27.71 23.35
CA ALA A 53 3.67 -27.59 23.56
C ALA A 53 3.20 -27.70 25.03
N HIS A 54 4.05 -28.18 25.93
CA HIS A 54 3.73 -28.33 27.35
C HIS A 54 4.91 -27.89 28.25
N ALA A 55 5.84 -27.12 27.70
CA ALA A 55 6.92 -26.52 28.45
C ALA A 55 6.39 -25.36 29.29
N ASP A 56 7.09 -25.03 30.38
CA ASP A 56 6.84 -23.77 31.07
C ASP A 56 7.17 -22.60 30.14
N ALA A 57 6.46 -21.48 30.28
CA ALA A 57 6.61 -20.33 29.38
C ALA A 57 8.05 -19.80 29.32
N ALA A 58 8.80 -19.89 30.43
CA ALA A 58 10.20 -19.50 30.49
C ALA A 58 11.10 -20.44 29.65
N ASP A 59 10.96 -21.76 29.83
CA ASP A 59 11.75 -22.75 29.09
C ASP A 59 11.42 -22.73 27.59
N ALA A 60 10.14 -22.49 27.25
CA ALA A 60 9.68 -22.34 25.88
C ALA A 60 10.28 -21.10 25.21
N ALA A 61 10.28 -19.96 25.91
CA ALA A 61 10.88 -18.71 25.43
C ALA A 61 12.40 -18.85 25.27
N ASP A 62 13.09 -19.48 26.22
CA ASP A 62 14.54 -19.72 26.13
C ASP A 62 14.89 -20.66 24.96
N ALA A 63 14.07 -21.68 24.72
CA ALA A 63 14.23 -22.57 23.58
C ALA A 63 13.99 -21.85 22.25
N ALA A 64 12.98 -20.97 22.19
CA ALA A 64 12.70 -20.14 21.02
C ALA A 64 13.82 -19.12 20.77
N ALA A 65 14.34 -18.46 21.80
CA ALA A 65 15.46 -17.53 21.69
C ALA A 65 16.73 -18.22 21.16
N THR A 66 17.02 -19.44 21.66
CA THR A 66 18.14 -20.24 21.14
C THR A 66 17.94 -20.61 19.66
N ALA A 67 16.71 -20.95 19.27
CA ALA A 67 16.38 -21.25 17.88
C ALA A 67 16.54 -20.01 16.97
N LEU A 68 16.07 -18.84 17.42
CA LEU A 68 16.17 -17.56 16.69
C LEU A 68 17.61 -17.06 16.53
N GLN A 69 18.52 -17.47 17.41
CA GLN A 69 19.96 -17.18 17.27
C GLN A 69 20.64 -18.12 16.28
N SER A 70 19.98 -19.20 15.85
CA SER A 70 20.52 -20.20 14.92
C SER A 70 20.03 -19.95 13.49
N SER A 71 20.88 -20.22 12.50
CA SER A 71 20.50 -20.16 11.06
C SER A 71 19.42 -21.17 10.68
N THR A 72 19.19 -22.19 11.52
CA THR A 72 18.18 -23.23 11.29
C THR A 72 16.77 -22.65 11.13
N VAL A 73 16.44 -21.53 11.78
CA VAL A 73 15.13 -20.88 11.60
C VAL A 73 14.97 -20.35 10.20
N LEU A 74 16.01 -19.73 9.60
CA LEU A 74 15.99 -19.26 8.21
C LEU A 74 15.86 -20.41 7.22
N GLU A 75 16.56 -21.53 7.45
CA GLU A 75 16.46 -22.73 6.63
C GLU A 75 15.07 -23.35 6.66
N GLN A 76 14.50 -23.49 7.86
CA GLN A 76 13.17 -24.04 8.01
C GLN A 76 12.10 -23.09 7.46
N LEU A 77 12.29 -21.77 7.59
CA LEU A 77 11.39 -20.77 7.03
C LEU A 77 11.46 -20.77 5.50
N SER A 78 12.66 -20.82 4.91
CA SER A 78 12.81 -20.87 3.45
C SER A 78 12.22 -22.17 2.87
N ALA A 79 12.41 -23.30 3.55
CA ALA A 79 11.74 -24.55 3.20
C ALA A 79 10.22 -24.46 3.32
N ALA A 80 9.69 -23.84 4.38
CA ALA A 80 8.25 -23.67 4.60
C ALA A 80 7.58 -22.80 3.50
N LEU A 81 8.29 -21.79 3.02
CA LEU A 81 7.82 -20.80 2.05
C LEU A 81 7.97 -21.25 0.60
N PHE A 82 9.07 -21.89 0.22
CA PHE A 82 9.41 -22.08 -1.20
C PHE A 82 9.48 -23.53 -1.67
N GLU A 83 9.57 -24.50 -0.76
CA GLU A 83 9.69 -25.89 -1.18
C GLU A 83 8.32 -26.44 -1.61
N PRO A 84 8.21 -27.07 -2.79
CA PRO A 84 6.94 -27.58 -3.31
C PRO A 84 6.36 -28.66 -2.40
N ARG A 85 5.04 -28.62 -2.20
CA ARG A 85 4.29 -29.74 -1.59
C ARG A 85 4.19 -30.85 -2.63
N LEU A 86 5.06 -31.85 -2.52
CA LEU A 86 4.91 -33.10 -3.28
C LEU A 86 3.91 -34.00 -2.53
N GLU A 87 2.68 -34.09 -3.01
CA GLU A 87 1.61 -34.90 -2.39
C GLU A 87 1.97 -36.39 -2.23
N SER A 88 2.96 -36.89 -2.98
CA SER A 88 3.42 -38.28 -2.94
C SER A 88 4.37 -38.60 -1.78
N ILE A 89 4.97 -37.60 -1.13
CA ILE A 89 5.90 -37.78 -0.02
C ILE A 89 5.27 -37.13 1.21
N LEU A 90 4.84 -37.96 2.16
CA LEU A 90 4.10 -37.54 3.36
C LEU A 90 4.82 -36.52 4.25
N PHE A 91 6.13 -36.31 4.05
CA PHE A 91 6.94 -35.39 4.84
C PHE A 91 8.01 -34.70 3.99
N THR A 92 7.61 -33.59 3.39
CA THR A 92 8.51 -32.67 2.69
C THR A 92 9.27 -31.76 3.66
N ALA A 93 10.38 -31.17 3.21
CA ALA A 93 11.09 -30.15 3.98
C ALA A 93 10.15 -28.97 4.34
N ALA A 94 9.19 -28.66 3.47
CA ALA A 94 8.17 -27.64 3.70
C ALA A 94 7.29 -27.93 4.92
N GLU A 95 6.82 -29.17 5.07
CA GLU A 95 5.96 -29.55 6.21
C GLU A 95 6.74 -29.56 7.53
N THR A 96 7.99 -30.02 7.48
CA THR A 96 8.89 -29.98 8.64
C THR A 96 9.11 -28.54 9.10
N GLY A 97 9.42 -27.65 8.16
CA GLY A 97 9.62 -26.23 8.44
C GLY A 97 8.36 -25.55 8.98
N ARG A 98 7.19 -25.81 8.39
CA ARG A 98 5.92 -25.24 8.87
C ARG A 98 5.57 -25.70 10.27
N VAL A 99 5.73 -26.98 10.59
CA VAL A 99 5.47 -27.51 11.94
C VAL A 99 6.42 -26.86 12.95
N PHE A 100 7.70 -26.77 12.62
CA PHE A 100 8.71 -26.15 13.47
C PHE A 100 8.43 -24.66 13.72
N ILE A 101 8.24 -23.85 12.66
CA ILE A 101 7.96 -22.41 12.78
C ILE A 101 6.63 -22.16 13.51
N SER A 102 5.58 -22.93 13.24
CA SER A 102 4.31 -22.79 13.96
C SER A 102 4.44 -23.15 15.45
N SER A 103 5.25 -24.14 15.79
CA SER A 103 5.51 -24.49 17.20
C SER A 103 6.30 -23.40 17.92
N LEU A 104 7.29 -22.80 17.25
CA LEU A 104 8.07 -21.69 17.77
C LEU A 104 7.23 -20.42 17.95
N ALA A 105 6.37 -20.08 16.98
CA ALA A 105 5.53 -18.90 17.05
C ALA A 105 4.43 -19.00 18.13
N SER A 106 4.04 -20.22 18.50
CA SER A 106 3.14 -20.45 19.64
C SER A 106 3.88 -20.25 20.98
N ALA A 107 5.18 -20.55 21.01
CA ALA A 107 6.02 -20.40 22.21
C ALA A 107 6.49 -18.94 22.44
N ASP A 108 6.85 -18.21 21.38
CA ASP A 108 7.34 -16.84 21.47
C ASP A 108 6.80 -15.93 20.35
N SER A 109 6.39 -14.72 20.74
CA SER A 109 5.92 -13.66 19.85
C SER A 109 7.01 -13.09 18.94
N SER A 110 8.29 -13.22 19.30
CA SER A 110 9.43 -12.73 18.49
C SER A 110 9.46 -13.35 17.09
N VAL A 111 8.96 -14.59 16.95
CA VAL A 111 8.87 -15.29 15.66
C VAL A 111 7.78 -14.68 14.78
N LEU A 112 6.66 -14.25 15.36
CA LEU A 112 5.62 -13.52 14.61
C LEU A 112 6.12 -12.15 14.16
N GLN A 113 6.85 -11.43 15.03
CA GLN A 113 7.49 -10.17 14.66
C GLN A 113 8.51 -10.35 13.53
N LEU A 114 9.28 -11.44 13.54
CA LEU A 114 10.16 -11.80 12.42
C LEU A 114 9.35 -12.02 11.13
N LEU A 115 8.26 -12.79 11.19
CA LEU A 115 7.41 -13.01 10.02
C LEU A 115 6.77 -11.72 9.49
N GLU A 116 6.39 -10.79 10.36
CA GLU A 116 5.84 -9.47 10.01
C GLU A 116 6.87 -8.52 9.39
N ARG A 117 8.17 -8.74 9.62
CA ARG A 117 9.27 -8.01 8.96
C ARG A 117 9.67 -8.63 7.62
N VAL A 118 9.50 -9.95 7.48
CA VAL A 118 9.93 -10.70 6.30
C VAL A 118 8.86 -10.77 5.22
N LEU A 119 7.58 -10.83 5.62
CA LEU A 119 6.44 -10.90 4.71
C LEU A 119 5.64 -9.59 4.72
N PRO A 120 5.04 -9.18 3.60
CA PRO A 120 4.15 -8.03 3.56
C PRO A 120 3.02 -8.11 4.60
N ARG A 121 2.76 -6.99 5.29
CA ARG A 121 1.79 -6.91 6.40
C ARG A 121 0.37 -7.34 6.03
N ALA A 122 -0.04 -7.13 4.78
CA ALA A 122 -1.35 -7.53 4.26
C ALA A 122 -1.64 -9.03 4.41
N PHE A 123 -0.61 -9.89 4.43
CA PHE A 123 -0.80 -11.32 4.70
C PHE A 123 -1.35 -11.60 6.10
N PHE A 124 -1.10 -10.72 7.07
CA PHE A 124 -1.54 -10.90 8.44
C PHE A 124 -2.93 -10.30 8.68
N HIS A 125 -3.26 -9.15 8.07
CA HIS A 125 -4.58 -8.53 8.17
C HIS A 125 -5.70 -9.39 7.59
N ALA A 126 -5.48 -10.01 6.43
CA ALA A 126 -6.47 -10.91 5.81
C ALA A 126 -6.70 -12.23 6.58
N VAL A 127 -5.92 -12.54 7.63
CA VAL A 127 -6.22 -13.67 8.53
C VAL A 127 -7.28 -13.28 9.55
N ASP A 128 -7.20 -12.05 10.05
CA ASP A 128 -8.09 -11.59 11.12
C ASP A 128 -9.52 -11.36 10.60
N ASP A 129 -9.67 -11.05 9.29
CA ASP A 129 -10.97 -10.89 8.61
C ASP A 129 -11.54 -12.19 8.01
N ALA A 130 -10.80 -13.30 8.06
CA ALA A 130 -11.28 -14.57 7.52
C ALA A 130 -12.39 -15.14 8.42
N ALA A 131 -13.64 -14.97 8.00
CA ALA A 131 -14.76 -15.80 8.44
C ALA A 131 -14.34 -17.28 8.40
N PRO A 132 -14.73 -18.11 9.38
CA PRO A 132 -14.31 -19.51 9.44
C PRO A 132 -14.68 -20.17 8.11
N LEU A 133 -13.66 -20.75 7.44
CA LEU A 133 -13.86 -21.45 6.17
C LEU A 133 -15.09 -22.37 6.26
N PRO A 134 -16.04 -22.29 5.31
CA PRO A 134 -17.11 -23.26 5.28
C PRO A 134 -16.48 -24.65 5.14
N PRO A 135 -16.92 -25.65 5.93
CA PRO A 135 -16.46 -27.01 5.73
C PRO A 135 -16.74 -27.40 4.28
N PRO A 136 -15.80 -28.06 3.58
CA PRO A 136 -15.94 -28.36 2.16
C PRO A 136 -17.29 -29.04 1.90
N ALA A 137 -18.15 -28.36 1.14
CA ALA A 137 -19.46 -28.87 0.77
C ALA A 137 -19.27 -30.01 -0.24
N THR A 138 -19.87 -31.15 0.08
CA THR A 138 -19.93 -32.39 -0.73
C THR A 138 -18.65 -33.22 -0.82
N ALA A 139 -18.23 -33.76 0.33
CA ALA A 139 -17.85 -35.17 0.36
C ALA A 139 -18.87 -35.88 1.25
N SER A 140 -19.58 -36.84 0.67
CA SER A 140 -20.47 -37.75 1.39
C SER A 140 -19.74 -38.33 2.61
N ALA A 141 -20.50 -38.62 3.66
CA ALA A 141 -20.07 -39.21 4.93
C ALA A 141 -19.48 -40.64 4.80
N SER A 142 -18.70 -40.93 3.75
CA SER A 142 -18.12 -42.24 3.43
C SER A 142 -16.61 -42.24 3.25
N GLU A 143 -15.94 -41.10 3.09
CA GLU A 143 -14.47 -41.06 3.03
C GLU A 143 -13.89 -40.79 4.43
N ARG A 144 -13.98 -41.83 5.25
CA ARG A 144 -13.13 -42.01 6.42
C ARG A 144 -11.68 -41.91 5.97
N ARG A 145 -11.01 -40.80 6.30
CA ARG A 145 -9.55 -40.66 6.19
C ARG A 145 -8.90 -41.87 6.86
N GLU A 146 -8.25 -42.71 6.08
CA GLU A 146 -7.43 -43.78 6.62
C GLU A 146 -6.32 -43.17 7.48
N PRO A 147 -6.04 -43.72 8.68
CA PRO A 147 -4.95 -43.22 9.50
C PRO A 147 -3.63 -43.54 8.79
N LEU A 148 -2.85 -42.50 8.52
CA LEU A 148 -1.51 -42.60 7.94
C LEU A 148 -0.68 -43.61 8.74
N ARG A 149 -0.24 -44.69 8.07
CA ARG A 149 0.72 -45.64 8.61
C ARG A 149 2.08 -44.96 8.69
N GLY A 150 2.55 -44.68 9.90
CA GLY A 150 3.96 -44.36 10.15
C GLY A 150 4.87 -45.58 9.95
N LEU A 151 6.18 -45.33 9.82
CA LEU A 151 7.29 -46.27 9.57
C LEU A 151 7.39 -47.50 10.51
N TRP A 152 6.52 -47.63 11.51
CA TRP A 152 6.56 -48.66 12.55
C TRP A 152 5.25 -49.44 12.68
N GLY A 153 4.41 -49.50 11.65
CA GLY A 153 3.34 -50.50 11.50
C GLY A 153 2.24 -50.57 12.58
N ALA A 154 2.28 -49.75 13.62
CA ALA A 154 1.33 -49.75 14.72
C ALA A 154 0.31 -48.62 14.58
N LYS A 155 -0.97 -48.98 14.68
CA LYS A 155 -2.12 -48.06 14.60
C LYS A 155 -2.11 -47.07 15.76
N LEU A 156 -2.01 -45.77 15.45
CA LEU A 156 -2.39 -44.70 16.39
C LEU A 156 -3.92 -44.60 16.43
N PRO A 157 -4.56 -44.55 17.63
CA PRO A 157 -6.00 -44.34 17.71
C PRO A 157 -6.37 -42.92 17.27
N SER A 158 -7.43 -42.82 16.50
CA SER A 158 -8.08 -41.56 16.17
C SER A 158 -8.61 -40.88 17.44
N THR A 159 -8.29 -39.60 17.62
CA THR A 159 -8.86 -38.75 18.65
C THR A 159 -10.33 -38.48 18.33
N HIS A 160 -11.22 -39.41 18.70
CA HIS A 160 -12.60 -39.05 18.97
C HIS A 160 -12.61 -38.18 20.23
N ALA A 161 -13.26 -37.01 20.11
CA ALA A 161 -13.61 -36.14 21.20
C ALA A 161 -14.25 -36.96 22.34
N ILE A 162 -13.54 -37.07 23.45
CA ILE A 162 -14.12 -37.44 24.73
C ILE A 162 -14.05 -36.18 25.57
N ALA A 163 -15.16 -35.44 25.58
CA ALA A 163 -15.46 -34.46 26.61
C ALA A 163 -15.69 -35.23 27.93
N HIS A 164 -14.60 -35.62 28.59
CA HIS A 164 -14.64 -35.94 30.00
C HIS A 164 -14.09 -34.74 30.76
N ALA A 165 -14.92 -34.24 31.67
CA ALA A 165 -14.63 -33.17 32.60
C ALA A 165 -13.38 -33.53 33.43
N ALA A 166 -12.21 -33.13 32.94
CA ALA A 166 -11.01 -33.04 33.75
C ALA A 166 -10.99 -31.64 34.36
N HIS A 167 -11.01 -31.57 35.69
CA HIS A 167 -10.69 -30.37 36.45
C HIS A 167 -9.20 -30.05 36.32
N GLY A 168 -8.73 -29.80 35.08
CA GLY A 168 -7.43 -29.24 34.77
C GLY A 168 -7.51 -27.73 34.80
N SER A 169 -6.55 -27.10 35.50
CA SER A 169 -6.43 -25.64 35.66
C SER A 169 -6.79 -24.86 34.39
N ALA A 170 -7.59 -23.79 34.54
CA ALA A 170 -8.00 -22.90 33.45
C ALA A 170 -6.82 -22.35 32.63
N ALA A 171 -5.62 -22.31 33.21
CA ALA A 171 -4.39 -21.94 32.52
C ALA A 171 -3.99 -22.93 31.40
N ALA A 172 -4.12 -24.23 31.62
CA ALA A 172 -3.75 -25.25 30.63
C ALA A 172 -4.73 -25.29 29.43
N HIS A 173 -6.03 -25.05 29.69
CA HIS A 173 -7.03 -24.90 28.64
C HIS A 173 -6.80 -23.62 27.81
N ASN A 174 -6.38 -22.52 28.44
CA ASN A 174 -6.08 -21.26 27.75
C ASN A 174 -4.79 -21.30 26.92
N VAL A 175 -3.75 -22.02 27.38
CA VAL A 175 -2.51 -22.22 26.61
C VAL A 175 -2.78 -23.04 25.35
N GLY A 176 -3.46 -24.20 25.48
CA GLY A 176 -3.82 -25.01 24.32
C GLY A 176 -4.73 -24.29 23.30
N ALA A 177 -5.62 -23.40 23.77
CA ALA A 177 -6.45 -22.60 22.88
C ALA A 177 -5.64 -21.55 22.09
N ARG A 178 -4.62 -20.92 22.70
CA ARG A 178 -3.72 -19.96 22.03
C ARG A 178 -2.82 -20.65 21.01
N ASP A 179 -2.32 -21.84 21.34
CA ASP A 179 -1.51 -22.65 20.43
C ASP A 179 -2.31 -23.04 19.17
N CYS A 180 -3.58 -23.44 19.35
CA CYS A 180 -4.45 -23.77 18.22
C CYS A 180 -4.75 -22.57 17.33
N ALA A 181 -4.99 -21.39 17.89
CA ALA A 181 -5.30 -20.17 17.13
C ALA A 181 -4.09 -19.70 16.30
N THR A 182 -2.91 -19.65 16.91
CA THR A 182 -1.66 -19.23 16.24
C THR A 182 -1.33 -20.18 15.09
N ARG A 183 -1.50 -21.48 15.31
CA ARG A 183 -1.28 -22.50 14.28
C ARG A 183 -2.27 -22.37 13.12
N ALA A 184 -3.56 -22.19 13.40
CA ALA A 184 -4.57 -21.99 12.37
C ALA A 184 -4.28 -20.73 11.52
N ARG A 185 -3.84 -19.64 12.17
CA ARG A 185 -3.42 -18.41 11.51
C ARG A 185 -2.24 -18.65 10.55
N LEU A 186 -1.22 -19.39 10.99
CA LEU A 186 -0.07 -19.72 10.16
C LEU A 186 -0.40 -20.71 9.04
N ASP A 187 -1.31 -21.67 9.26
CA ASP A 187 -1.74 -22.58 8.20
C ASP A 187 -2.46 -21.84 7.05
N GLY A 188 -3.29 -20.85 7.40
CA GLY A 188 -3.90 -19.94 6.44
C GLY A 188 -2.88 -19.04 5.72
N LEU A 189 -1.84 -18.59 6.43
CA LEU A 189 -0.70 -17.87 5.85
C LEU A 189 0.05 -18.73 4.82
N TRP A 190 0.45 -19.95 5.19
CA TRP A 190 1.21 -20.84 4.32
C TRP A 190 0.50 -21.16 3.02
N THR A 191 -0.83 -21.24 3.06
CA THR A 191 -1.64 -21.48 1.86
C THR A 191 -1.69 -20.25 0.96
N ARG A 192 -1.87 -19.06 1.54
CA ARG A 192 -1.93 -17.81 0.78
C ARG A 192 -0.59 -17.43 0.17
N VAL A 193 0.53 -17.63 0.86
CA VAL A 193 1.86 -17.28 0.32
C VAL A 193 2.23 -18.07 -0.96
N GLN A 194 1.60 -19.22 -1.20
CA GLN A 194 1.81 -20.01 -2.44
C GLN A 194 1.01 -19.47 -3.64
N GLN A 195 0.04 -18.59 -3.41
CA GLN A 195 -0.81 -18.02 -4.45
C GLN A 195 -0.29 -16.65 -4.87
N ASP A 196 -0.51 -16.27 -6.12
CA ASP A 196 -0.27 -14.89 -6.57
C ASP A 196 -1.37 -13.96 -6.07
N HIS A 197 -0.98 -12.79 -5.58
CA HIS A 197 -1.88 -11.75 -5.10
C HIS A 197 -1.55 -10.43 -5.78
N GLU A 198 -2.56 -9.81 -6.38
CA GLU A 198 -2.47 -8.47 -6.95
C GLU A 198 -3.65 -7.65 -6.45
N ARG A 199 -3.56 -7.25 -5.18
CA ARG A 199 -4.56 -6.45 -4.47
C ARG A 199 -3.97 -5.08 -4.08
N PRO A 200 -4.79 -4.06 -3.82
CA PRO A 200 -4.29 -2.75 -3.40
C PRO A 200 -3.38 -2.80 -2.17
N ASP A 201 -3.62 -3.74 -1.24
CA ASP A 201 -2.83 -3.97 -0.03
C ASP A 201 -1.62 -4.90 -0.24
N LEU A 202 -1.61 -5.70 -1.31
CA LEU A 202 -0.62 -6.76 -1.50
C LEU A 202 -0.27 -6.99 -2.97
N ILE A 203 1.01 -6.78 -3.29
CA ILE A 203 1.63 -7.28 -4.52
C ILE A 203 2.52 -8.46 -4.13
N TRP A 204 2.11 -9.66 -4.55
CA TRP A 204 2.83 -10.89 -4.34
C TRP A 204 2.81 -11.72 -5.63
N ASN A 205 3.94 -11.74 -6.31
CA ASN A 205 4.15 -12.37 -7.61
C ASN A 205 5.42 -13.25 -7.58
N ASP A 206 5.72 -13.92 -8.69
CA ASP A 206 6.95 -14.72 -8.82
C ASP A 206 8.23 -13.91 -8.57
N GLU A 207 8.23 -12.61 -8.86
CA GLU A 207 9.41 -11.75 -8.70
C GLU A 207 9.69 -11.38 -7.25
N THR A 208 8.69 -10.88 -6.52
CA THR A 208 8.75 -10.66 -5.06
C THR A 208 9.09 -11.94 -4.29
N ARG A 209 8.54 -13.09 -4.70
CA ARG A 209 8.92 -14.40 -4.14
C ARG A 209 10.39 -14.75 -4.36
N ARG A 210 10.91 -14.52 -5.58
CA ARG A 210 12.31 -14.79 -5.93
C ARG A 210 13.25 -13.86 -5.19
N GLU A 211 12.90 -12.59 -5.06
CA GLU A 211 13.68 -11.61 -4.31
C GLU A 211 13.76 -11.97 -2.83
N LEU A 212 12.63 -12.32 -2.20
CA LEU A 212 12.63 -12.81 -0.82
C LEU A 212 13.54 -14.04 -0.67
N LYS A 213 13.41 -15.02 -1.56
CA LYS A 213 14.25 -16.22 -1.54
C LYS A 213 15.74 -15.88 -1.66
N ALA A 214 16.09 -14.93 -2.53
CA ALA A 214 17.47 -14.49 -2.72
C ALA A 214 18.03 -13.79 -1.47
N LYS A 215 17.27 -12.88 -0.85
CA LYS A 215 17.69 -12.18 0.38
C LYS A 215 17.83 -13.15 1.56
N MET A 216 16.93 -14.12 1.70
CA MET A 216 17.05 -15.18 2.71
C MET A 216 18.28 -16.06 2.49
N GLN A 217 18.56 -16.46 1.24
CA GLN A 217 19.73 -17.25 0.91
C GLN A 217 21.03 -16.48 1.18
N ALA A 218 21.08 -15.19 0.82
CA ALA A 218 22.24 -14.34 1.10
C ALA A 218 22.52 -14.25 2.61
N GLN A 219 21.49 -14.08 3.43
CA GLN A 219 21.65 -14.07 4.90
C GLN A 219 22.16 -15.41 5.45
N MET A 220 21.68 -16.53 4.90
CA MET A 220 22.18 -17.85 5.27
C MET A 220 23.66 -18.00 4.90
N ASP A 221 24.04 -17.60 3.68
CA ASP A 221 25.43 -17.67 3.21
C ASP A 221 26.35 -16.77 4.04
N ASP A 222 25.92 -15.55 4.39
CA ASP A 222 26.65 -14.63 5.26
C ASP A 222 26.87 -15.21 6.66
N PHE A 223 25.84 -15.85 7.23
CA PHE A 223 25.96 -16.54 8.52
C PHE A 223 26.97 -17.69 8.45
N TYR A 224 26.89 -18.54 7.41
CA TYR A 224 27.83 -19.65 7.23
C TYR A 224 29.27 -19.17 7.04
N LEU A 225 29.47 -18.08 6.29
CA LEU A 225 30.78 -17.46 6.12
C LEU A 225 31.31 -16.88 7.43
N ALA A 226 30.46 -16.25 8.25
CA ALA A 226 30.84 -15.76 9.56
C ALA A 226 31.24 -16.91 10.50
N GLN A 227 30.49 -18.02 10.48
CA GLN A 227 30.77 -19.22 11.26
C GLN A 227 32.09 -19.88 10.86
N GLN A 228 32.48 -19.84 9.58
CA GLN A 228 33.76 -20.38 9.12
C GLN A 228 34.96 -19.50 9.48
N ARG A 229 34.75 -18.20 9.66
CA ARG A 229 35.82 -17.22 9.95
C ARG A 229 36.10 -17.05 11.43
N SER A 230 35.14 -17.38 12.29
CA SER A 230 35.22 -17.21 13.74
C SER A 230 35.26 -18.56 14.43
N ASP A 231 36.18 -18.73 15.38
CA ASP A 231 36.14 -19.84 16.35
C ASP A 231 35.09 -19.61 17.45
N GLU A 232 34.54 -18.40 17.56
CA GLU A 232 33.49 -18.06 18.53
C GLU A 232 32.09 -18.38 17.98
N ALA A 233 31.16 -18.67 18.90
CA ALA A 233 29.76 -18.95 18.56
C ALA A 233 29.10 -17.73 17.90
N VAL A 234 28.85 -17.82 16.59
CA VAL A 234 28.13 -16.81 15.82
C VAL A 234 26.63 -16.94 16.07
N SER A 235 26.00 -15.87 16.53
CA SER A 235 24.54 -15.77 16.68
C SER A 235 23.92 -14.94 15.56
N TRP A 236 22.82 -15.42 14.98
CA TRP A 236 22.09 -14.69 13.95
C TRP A 236 21.30 -13.52 14.54
N ASN A 237 21.46 -12.33 13.97
CA ASN A 237 20.70 -11.14 14.36
C ASN A 237 19.33 -11.10 13.65
N HIS A 238 18.40 -11.92 14.14
CA HIS A 238 17.04 -11.97 13.61
C HIS A 238 16.25 -10.65 13.80
N ALA A 239 16.64 -9.79 14.74
CA ALA A 239 15.94 -8.56 15.07
C ALA A 239 16.09 -7.47 13.98
N GLU A 240 17.24 -7.44 13.32
CA GLU A 240 17.55 -6.48 12.24
C GLU A 240 17.19 -7.01 10.84
N PHE A 241 16.80 -8.28 10.72
CA PHE A 241 16.43 -8.83 9.43
C PHE A 241 15.05 -8.32 8.98
N GLU A 242 15.08 -7.50 7.94
CA GLU A 242 13.94 -6.95 7.20
C GLU A 242 14.21 -7.09 5.71
N VAL A 243 13.15 -7.26 4.90
CA VAL A 243 13.27 -7.49 3.47
C VAL A 243 12.69 -6.29 2.71
N ASP A 244 13.60 -5.49 2.15
CA ASP A 244 13.25 -4.46 1.18
C ASP A 244 13.12 -5.07 -0.22
N TYR A 245 11.96 -4.88 -0.84
CA TYR A 245 11.65 -5.36 -2.19
C TYR A 245 11.97 -4.29 -3.24
N GLU A 246 13.14 -4.39 -3.87
CA GLU A 246 13.61 -3.51 -4.92
C GLU A 246 12.72 -3.59 -6.16
N CYS A 247 12.14 -4.78 -6.45
CA CYS A 247 11.20 -4.93 -7.56
C CYS A 247 9.95 -4.06 -7.41
N LEU A 248 9.58 -3.64 -6.20
CA LEU A 248 8.43 -2.77 -5.94
C LEU A 248 8.80 -1.28 -5.81
N ALA A 249 10.08 -0.91 -5.91
CA ALA A 249 10.54 0.47 -5.70
C ALA A 249 9.97 1.48 -6.73
N HIS A 250 9.56 0.98 -7.90
CA HIS A 250 8.94 1.80 -8.95
C HIS A 250 7.44 2.06 -8.71
N GLU A 251 6.79 1.23 -7.89
CA GLU A 251 5.38 1.38 -7.54
C GLU A 251 5.17 2.51 -6.53
N VAL A 252 4.10 3.29 -6.72
CA VAL A 252 3.75 4.35 -5.78
C VAL A 252 2.92 3.74 -4.65
N ARG A 253 3.53 3.64 -3.46
CA ARG A 253 2.89 3.15 -2.24
C ARG A 253 2.64 4.30 -1.26
N VAL A 254 1.45 4.32 -0.67
CA VAL A 254 1.10 5.23 0.45
C VAL A 254 0.60 4.37 1.60
N GLY A 255 1.26 4.46 2.75
CA GLY A 255 1.08 3.50 3.83
C GLY A 255 1.35 2.07 3.34
N ASP A 256 0.32 1.22 3.45
CA ASP A 256 0.34 -0.17 3.00
C ASP A 256 -0.41 -0.39 1.66
N VAL A 257 -0.78 0.68 0.95
CA VAL A 257 -1.62 0.60 -0.27
C VAL A 257 -0.86 1.05 -1.52
N TYR A 258 -0.90 0.24 -2.57
CA TYR A 258 -0.37 0.52 -3.90
C TYR A 258 -1.38 1.27 -4.76
N LEU A 259 -1.06 2.51 -5.14
CA LEU A 259 -2.01 3.41 -5.81
C LEU A 259 -2.46 2.89 -7.17
N ARG A 260 -1.57 2.22 -7.92
CA ARG A 260 -1.91 1.66 -9.23
C ARG A 260 -3.06 0.66 -9.12
N LEU A 261 -2.95 -0.27 -8.17
CA LEU A 261 -3.96 -1.32 -7.96
C LEU A 261 -5.24 -0.77 -7.32
N LEU A 262 -5.14 0.24 -6.46
CA LEU A 262 -6.31 0.94 -5.94
C LEU A 262 -7.14 1.59 -7.05
N LEU A 263 -6.46 2.13 -8.07
CA LEU A 263 -7.09 2.88 -9.16
C LEU A 263 -7.55 2.00 -10.33
N ASP A 264 -7.11 0.74 -10.41
CA ASP A 264 -7.43 -0.17 -11.51
C ASP A 264 -8.86 -0.74 -11.48
N GLY A 265 -9.72 -0.23 -10.58
CA GLY A 265 -11.19 -0.20 -10.68
C GLY A 265 -11.97 -1.52 -10.59
N ASP A 266 -11.41 -2.65 -10.98
CA ASP A 266 -12.14 -3.94 -11.12
C ASP A 266 -11.82 -4.95 -10.02
N ARG A 267 -10.83 -4.67 -9.17
CA ARG A 267 -10.27 -5.66 -8.25
C ARG A 267 -10.62 -5.36 -6.81
N THR A 268 -11.87 -5.67 -6.46
CA THR A 268 -12.42 -5.77 -5.09
C THR A 268 -12.34 -4.50 -4.23
N PRO A 269 -13.42 -4.09 -3.54
CA PRO A 269 -13.31 -3.08 -2.51
C PRO A 269 -12.37 -3.58 -1.42
N CYS A 270 -11.17 -3.00 -1.33
CA CYS A 270 -10.29 -3.23 -0.21
C CYS A 270 -10.81 -2.35 0.94
N PRO A 271 -11.15 -2.92 2.11
CA PRO A 271 -11.46 -2.10 3.27
C PRO A 271 -10.16 -1.38 3.66
N LEU A 272 -10.10 -0.08 3.36
CA LEU A 272 -8.99 0.76 3.76
C LEU A 272 -8.95 0.77 5.30
N HIS A 273 -7.92 0.18 5.89
CA HIS A 273 -7.73 0.27 7.34
C HIS A 273 -7.45 1.75 7.69
N ALA A 274 -8.36 2.36 8.47
CA ALA A 274 -8.32 3.78 8.84
C ALA A 274 -8.29 4.75 7.63
N PRO A 275 -9.42 4.92 6.91
CA PRO A 275 -9.49 5.73 5.69
C PRO A 275 -9.09 7.19 5.91
N SER A 276 -9.36 7.77 7.09
CA SER A 276 -8.97 9.15 7.42
C SER A 276 -7.45 9.31 7.46
N ARG A 277 -6.73 8.36 8.08
CA ARG A 277 -5.26 8.39 8.13
C ARG A 277 -4.66 8.21 6.74
N PHE A 278 -5.19 7.26 5.96
CA PHE A 278 -4.74 7.05 4.59
C PHE A 278 -4.94 8.29 3.71
N PHE A 279 -6.08 8.97 3.85
CA PHE A 279 -6.38 10.21 3.14
C PHE A 279 -5.41 11.34 3.51
N ASP A 280 -5.08 11.49 4.80
CA ASP A 280 -4.09 12.47 5.25
C ASP A 280 -2.68 12.15 4.72
N GLU A 281 -2.28 10.87 4.71
CA GLU A 281 -1.00 10.44 4.14
C GLU A 281 -0.92 10.72 2.62
N LEU A 282 -2.01 10.47 1.88
CA LEU A 282 -2.12 10.84 0.46
C LEU A 282 -1.95 12.35 0.25
N TYR A 283 -2.59 13.16 1.08
CA TYR A 283 -2.49 14.61 1.00
C TYR A 283 -1.09 15.12 1.30
N HIS A 284 -0.42 14.59 2.34
CA HIS A 284 0.96 14.95 2.64
C HIS A 284 1.93 14.54 1.54
N MET A 285 1.71 13.38 0.92
CA MET A 285 2.52 12.95 -0.21
C MET A 285 2.30 13.85 -1.43
N LEU A 286 1.05 14.24 -1.74
CA LEU A 286 0.75 15.21 -2.79
C LEU A 286 1.49 16.54 -2.61
N LEU A 287 1.59 17.05 -1.38
CA LEU A 287 2.29 18.30 -1.09
C LEU A 287 3.81 18.18 -1.22
N SER A 288 4.36 17.00 -0.96
CA SER A 288 5.81 16.75 -0.96
C SER A 288 6.34 16.30 -2.32
N GLU A 289 5.50 15.63 -3.11
CA GLU A 289 5.87 14.99 -4.37
C GLU A 289 6.05 16.01 -5.49
N ARG A 290 7.17 15.89 -6.22
CA ARG A 290 7.55 16.78 -7.32
C ARG A 290 7.31 16.16 -8.69
N VAL A 291 7.19 14.83 -8.75
CA VAL A 291 6.95 14.12 -10.01
C VAL A 291 5.48 14.27 -10.42
N PRO A 292 5.15 14.87 -11.57
CA PRO A 292 3.78 15.17 -11.96
C PRO A 292 2.91 13.91 -12.08
N GLU A 293 3.45 12.83 -12.63
CA GLU A 293 2.73 11.55 -12.77
C GLU A 293 2.28 10.99 -11.42
N ARG A 294 3.16 11.02 -10.41
CA ARG A 294 2.85 10.57 -9.05
C ARG A 294 1.80 11.48 -8.42
N ARG A 295 1.94 12.80 -8.55
CA ARG A 295 0.94 13.77 -8.07
C ARG A 295 -0.45 13.50 -8.65
N LEU A 296 -0.54 13.19 -9.94
CA LEU A 296 -1.81 12.84 -10.60
C LEU A 296 -2.42 11.55 -10.05
N LEU A 297 -1.60 10.54 -9.75
CA LEU A 297 -2.05 9.32 -9.08
C LEU A 297 -2.57 9.61 -7.67
N CYS A 298 -1.89 10.46 -6.89
CA CYS A 298 -2.36 10.87 -5.56
C CYS A 298 -3.71 11.56 -5.63
N LEU A 299 -3.85 12.55 -6.52
CA LEU A 299 -5.10 13.29 -6.69
C LEU A 299 -6.24 12.34 -7.10
N HIS A 300 -5.96 11.38 -7.98
CA HIS A 300 -6.95 10.39 -8.35
C HIS A 300 -7.33 9.48 -7.16
N ALA A 301 -6.34 8.99 -6.42
CA ALA A 301 -6.55 8.12 -5.27
C ALA A 301 -7.32 8.85 -4.17
N MET A 302 -7.01 10.11 -3.90
CA MET A 302 -7.76 10.97 -2.98
C MET A 302 -9.23 11.10 -3.40
N ALA A 303 -9.51 11.34 -4.68
CA ALA A 303 -10.89 11.44 -5.16
C ALA A 303 -11.64 10.11 -4.99
N VAL A 304 -11.03 8.98 -5.35
CA VAL A 304 -11.65 7.65 -5.23
C VAL A 304 -11.90 7.27 -3.77
N THR A 305 -10.92 7.50 -2.90
CA THR A 305 -11.02 7.17 -1.47
C THR A 305 -12.04 8.04 -0.75
N TYR A 306 -12.11 9.33 -1.08
CA TYR A 306 -13.12 10.21 -0.52
C TYR A 306 -14.53 9.83 -0.99
N ALA A 307 -14.70 9.50 -2.27
CA ALA A 307 -15.99 9.04 -2.80
C ALA A 307 -16.50 7.78 -2.07
N ALA A 308 -15.60 6.84 -1.75
CA ALA A 308 -15.94 5.61 -1.04
C ALA A 308 -16.21 5.82 0.46
N GLU A 309 -15.36 6.59 1.16
CA GLU A 309 -15.31 6.63 2.63
C GLU A 309 -15.52 8.03 3.24
N HIS A 310 -16.24 8.93 2.55
CA HIS A 310 -16.50 10.31 3.01
C HIS A 310 -17.07 10.37 4.44
N ALA A 311 -17.91 9.41 4.84
CA ALA A 311 -18.52 9.37 6.17
C ALA A 311 -17.49 9.13 7.30
N ALA A 312 -16.40 8.39 7.02
CA ALA A 312 -15.34 8.11 7.99
C ALA A 312 -14.26 9.20 8.01
N ILE A 313 -13.99 9.85 6.87
CA ILE A 313 -13.01 10.93 6.75
C ILE A 313 -13.58 12.23 7.34
N GLY A 314 -14.81 12.58 6.99
CA GLY A 314 -15.47 13.82 7.42
C GLY A 314 -14.87 15.08 6.76
N ALA A 315 -14.89 16.18 7.50
CA ALA A 315 -14.48 17.50 6.99
C ALA A 315 -12.98 17.57 6.67
N PHE A 316 -12.64 18.06 5.47
CA PHE A 316 -11.26 18.16 5.03
C PHE A 316 -10.70 19.59 5.18
N GLY A 317 -9.72 19.74 6.08
CA GLY A 317 -9.06 21.03 6.35
C GLY A 317 -8.24 21.60 5.18
N GLY A 318 -7.78 20.76 4.24
CA GLY A 318 -6.94 21.19 3.12
C GLY A 318 -7.70 21.73 1.90
N THR A 319 -9.03 21.89 1.97
CA THR A 319 -9.87 22.28 0.82
C THR A 319 -9.42 23.62 0.19
N ALA A 320 -9.08 24.62 1.02
CA ALA A 320 -8.57 25.91 0.53
C ALA A 320 -7.22 25.78 -0.19
N GLN A 321 -6.36 24.85 0.25
CA GLN A 321 -5.09 24.58 -0.41
C GLN A 321 -5.30 23.89 -1.76
N VAL A 322 -6.29 23.02 -1.91
CA VAL A 322 -6.65 22.41 -3.21
C VAL A 322 -7.09 23.50 -4.21
N VAL A 323 -7.84 24.51 -3.76
CA VAL A 323 -8.20 25.68 -4.59
C VAL A 323 -6.97 26.50 -4.97
N ALA A 324 -6.02 26.69 -4.04
CA ALA A 324 -4.75 27.36 -4.34
C ALA A 324 -3.93 26.60 -5.39
N LEU A 325 -3.80 25.27 -5.23
CA LEU A 325 -3.14 24.40 -6.21
C LEU A 325 -3.81 24.46 -7.58
N LEU A 326 -5.14 24.52 -7.63
CA LEU A 326 -5.87 24.69 -8.90
C LEU A 326 -5.55 26.05 -9.55
N ARG A 327 -5.36 27.10 -8.76
CA ARG A 327 -5.04 28.44 -9.28
C ARG A 327 -3.63 28.50 -9.90
N GLU A 328 -2.70 27.75 -9.32
CA GLU A 328 -1.30 27.67 -9.74
C GLU A 328 -1.03 26.60 -10.82
N CYS A 329 -2.02 25.76 -11.16
CA CYS A 329 -1.79 24.65 -12.08
C CYS A 329 -1.55 25.11 -13.54
N VAL A 330 -0.67 24.38 -14.22
CA VAL A 330 -0.22 24.68 -15.61
C VAL A 330 -0.65 23.58 -16.59
N GLN A 331 -1.09 22.42 -16.11
CA GLN A 331 -1.47 21.28 -16.95
C GLN A 331 -2.94 20.93 -16.81
N TRP A 332 -3.62 20.67 -17.94
CA TRP A 332 -5.03 20.26 -17.92
C TRP A 332 -5.23 18.93 -17.20
N ALA A 333 -4.24 18.02 -17.25
CA ALA A 333 -4.30 16.75 -16.53
C ALA A 333 -4.41 16.95 -15.01
N GLU A 334 -3.61 17.85 -14.43
CA GLU A 334 -3.65 18.16 -12.99
C GLU A 334 -4.91 18.94 -12.63
N ALA A 335 -5.30 19.91 -13.46
CA ALA A 335 -6.55 20.64 -13.30
C ALA A 335 -7.76 19.70 -13.28
N ASP A 336 -7.86 18.76 -14.23
CA ASP A 336 -8.95 17.79 -14.30
C ASP A 336 -9.03 16.93 -13.03
N ARG A 337 -7.89 16.51 -12.48
CA ARG A 337 -7.83 15.72 -11.24
C ARG A 337 -8.18 16.54 -10.00
N LEU A 338 -7.72 17.78 -9.91
CA LEU A 338 -8.07 18.70 -8.83
C LEU A 338 -9.57 19.03 -8.87
N MET A 339 -10.13 19.28 -10.06
CA MET A 339 -11.58 19.48 -10.24
C MET A 339 -12.37 18.24 -9.81
N GLN A 340 -11.90 17.04 -10.18
CA GLN A 340 -12.51 15.79 -9.73
C GLN A 340 -12.45 15.63 -8.20
N LEU A 341 -11.31 15.93 -7.57
CA LEU A 341 -11.19 15.88 -6.12
C LEU A 341 -12.13 16.89 -5.43
N LEU A 342 -12.18 18.14 -5.91
CA LEU A 342 -13.12 19.15 -5.40
C LEU A 342 -14.58 18.68 -5.53
N HIS A 343 -14.90 17.91 -6.57
CA HIS A 343 -16.25 17.39 -6.79
C HIS A 343 -16.66 16.39 -5.72
N GLU A 344 -15.75 15.48 -5.38
CA GLU A 344 -15.98 14.50 -4.33
C GLU A 344 -15.94 15.14 -2.93
N LEU A 345 -15.05 16.11 -2.69
CA LEU A 345 -15.00 16.83 -1.40
C LEU A 345 -16.30 17.55 -1.06
N LEU A 346 -17.05 18.00 -2.07
CA LEU A 346 -18.36 18.65 -1.91
C LEU A 346 -19.52 17.68 -1.65
N ILE A 347 -19.26 16.37 -1.55
CA ILE A 347 -20.24 15.44 -0.95
C ILE A 347 -20.52 15.86 0.49
N GLU A 348 -19.48 16.28 1.23
CA GLU A 348 -19.60 16.74 2.62
C GLU A 348 -19.78 18.25 2.69
N ARG A 349 -20.88 18.71 3.31
CA ARG A 349 -21.27 20.13 3.31
C ARG A 349 -20.32 21.04 4.06
N SER A 350 -19.55 20.52 5.02
CA SER A 350 -18.57 21.32 5.77
C SER A 350 -17.47 21.91 4.89
N ASN A 351 -17.19 21.30 3.74
CA ASN A 351 -16.09 21.68 2.86
C ASN A 351 -16.44 22.85 1.92
N SER A 352 -17.72 23.23 1.80
CA SER A 352 -18.14 24.36 0.95
C SER A 352 -17.63 25.70 1.48
N ARG A 353 -17.65 25.92 2.80
CA ARG A 353 -17.20 27.16 3.44
C ARG A 353 -15.73 27.50 3.17
N PRO A 354 -14.76 26.59 3.38
CA PRO A 354 -13.35 26.89 3.06
C PRO A 354 -13.11 27.09 1.55
N LEU A 355 -13.89 26.43 0.69
CA LEU A 355 -13.81 26.64 -0.76
C LEU A 355 -14.25 28.05 -1.17
N LEU A 356 -15.39 28.52 -0.64
CA LEU A 356 -15.90 29.88 -0.89
C LEU A 356 -14.98 30.94 -0.28
N ALA A 357 -14.44 30.70 0.91
CA ALA A 357 -13.47 31.61 1.53
C ALA A 357 -12.20 31.79 0.68
N ALA A 358 -11.83 30.77 -0.11
CA ALA A 358 -10.72 30.83 -1.04
C ALA A 358 -11.09 31.44 -2.41
N ASN A 359 -12.28 32.04 -2.58
CA ASN A 359 -12.82 32.53 -3.88
C ASN A 359 -12.86 31.42 -4.95
N GLY A 360 -13.14 30.17 -4.56
CA GLY A 360 -13.18 29.04 -5.47
C GLY A 360 -14.25 29.16 -6.55
N GLU A 361 -15.37 29.83 -6.26
CA GLU A 361 -16.47 30.04 -7.22
C GLU A 361 -16.03 30.87 -8.44
N ARG A 362 -15.23 31.93 -8.22
CA ARG A 362 -14.70 32.75 -9.32
C ARG A 362 -13.72 31.96 -10.18
N LEU A 363 -12.90 31.13 -9.55
CA LEU A 363 -11.94 30.27 -10.23
C LEU A 363 -12.67 29.23 -11.09
N LEU A 364 -13.68 28.54 -10.56
CA LEU A 364 -14.47 27.54 -11.29
C LEU A 364 -15.20 28.13 -12.50
N VAL A 365 -15.78 29.32 -12.37
CA VAL A 365 -16.41 30.02 -13.50
C VAL A 365 -15.38 30.38 -14.57
N ALA A 366 -14.20 30.87 -14.18
CA ALA A 366 -13.14 31.19 -15.14
C ALA A 366 -12.60 29.95 -15.88
N VAL A 367 -12.46 28.83 -15.17
CA VAL A 367 -12.10 27.53 -15.78
C VAL A 367 -13.18 27.10 -16.76
N LEU A 368 -14.46 27.21 -16.39
CA LEU A 368 -15.59 26.85 -17.24
C LEU A 368 -15.64 27.69 -18.52
N CYS A 369 -15.48 29.01 -18.41
CA CYS A 369 -15.39 29.90 -19.57
C CYS A 369 -14.21 29.55 -20.50
N SER A 370 -13.10 29.08 -19.91
CA SER A 370 -11.91 28.68 -20.65
C SER A 370 -12.12 27.34 -21.39
N ALA A 371 -12.70 26.35 -20.71
CA ALA A 371 -13.04 25.05 -21.27
C ALA A 371 -14.09 25.16 -22.39
N HIS A 372 -15.16 25.92 -22.18
CA HIS A 372 -16.24 26.12 -23.16
C HIS A 372 -15.74 26.75 -24.47
N ALA A 373 -14.90 27.77 -24.37
CA ALA A 373 -14.34 28.42 -25.55
C ALA A 373 -13.35 27.54 -26.33
N ARG A 374 -12.76 26.52 -25.69
CA ARG A 374 -11.94 25.51 -26.36
C ARG A 374 -12.78 24.40 -26.99
N ALA A 375 -13.94 24.07 -26.39
CA ALA A 375 -14.88 23.07 -26.90
C ALA A 375 -15.66 23.53 -28.14
N ARG A 376 -15.87 24.84 -28.33
CA ARG A 376 -16.59 25.37 -29.51
C ARG A 376 -15.96 24.93 -30.83
N HIS A 377 -16.79 24.34 -31.69
CA HIS A 377 -16.42 23.87 -33.03
C HIS A 377 -16.07 25.07 -33.94
N PRO A 378 -15.10 24.94 -34.88
CA PRO A 378 -14.71 26.02 -35.80
C PRO A 378 -15.87 26.69 -36.56
N ALA A 379 -16.93 25.96 -36.92
CA ALA A 379 -18.11 26.54 -37.59
C ALA A 379 -18.93 27.49 -36.70
N ASP A 380 -19.02 27.21 -35.39
CA ASP A 380 -19.69 28.10 -34.42
C ASP A 380 -18.81 29.29 -34.00
N LYS A 381 -17.49 29.20 -34.25
CA LYS A 381 -16.53 30.30 -34.05
C LYS A 381 -16.80 31.43 -35.03
N GLU A 382 -17.04 31.13 -36.31
CA GLU A 382 -17.32 32.14 -37.35
C GLU A 382 -18.64 32.89 -37.11
N ALA A 383 -19.71 32.18 -36.72
CA ALA A 383 -21.01 32.78 -36.41
C ALA A 383 -20.98 33.65 -35.13
N SER A 384 -20.21 33.24 -34.11
CA SER A 384 -20.02 34.03 -32.88
C SER A 384 -19.07 35.22 -33.08
N LEU A 385 -18.08 35.12 -33.98
CA LEU A 385 -17.18 36.23 -34.35
C LEU A 385 -17.96 37.42 -34.93
N ALA A 386 -18.92 37.14 -35.80
CA ALA A 386 -19.79 38.16 -36.39
C ALA A 386 -20.60 38.90 -35.30
N ALA A 387 -21.13 38.17 -34.30
CA ALA A 387 -21.91 38.74 -33.21
C ALA A 387 -21.06 39.48 -32.15
N ALA A 388 -19.83 39.03 -31.87
CA ALA A 388 -18.93 39.63 -30.87
C ALA A 388 -18.21 40.89 -31.35
N SER A 389 -18.10 41.11 -32.67
CA SER A 389 -17.53 42.31 -33.28
C SER A 389 -18.22 43.62 -32.84
N HIS A 390 -19.44 43.54 -32.33
CA HIS A 390 -20.23 44.69 -31.87
C HIS A 390 -20.09 45.03 -30.38
N ALA A 391 -19.30 44.27 -29.59
CA ALA A 391 -19.15 44.48 -28.14
C ALA A 391 -17.69 44.64 -27.66
N SER A 392 -16.76 44.93 -28.57
CA SER A 392 -15.32 44.83 -28.34
C SER A 392 -14.75 45.95 -27.45
N SER A 393 -14.57 45.68 -26.16
CA SER A 393 -13.50 46.33 -25.39
C SER A 393 -12.15 45.80 -25.90
N ALA A 394 -11.26 46.67 -26.36
CA ALA A 394 -9.92 46.27 -26.77
C ALA A 394 -9.11 45.73 -25.57
N TRP A 395 -8.29 44.70 -25.81
CA TRP A 395 -7.37 44.15 -24.83
C TRP A 395 -5.91 44.32 -25.27
N CYS A 396 -5.05 44.62 -24.31
CA CYS A 396 -3.61 44.70 -24.50
C CYS A 396 -2.91 43.73 -23.56
N LEU A 397 -1.88 43.06 -24.05
CA LEU A 397 -1.01 42.14 -23.32
C LEU A 397 0.39 42.74 -23.25
N ARG A 398 0.98 42.76 -22.07
CA ARG A 398 2.33 43.25 -21.82
C ARG A 398 3.19 42.10 -21.28
N VAL A 399 4.30 41.82 -21.95
CA VAL A 399 5.21 40.71 -21.64
C VAL A 399 6.63 41.25 -21.43
N ALA A 400 7.33 40.79 -20.39
CA ALA A 400 8.71 41.20 -20.14
C ALA A 400 9.67 40.60 -21.19
N ARG A 401 10.64 41.38 -21.70
CA ARG A 401 11.69 40.85 -22.60
C ARG A 401 12.69 39.99 -21.84
N GLU A 402 13.11 38.87 -22.45
CA GLU A 402 14.09 37.92 -21.90
C GLU A 402 15.50 38.50 -21.68
N ASP A 403 15.83 39.69 -22.20
CA ASP A 403 17.20 40.24 -22.23
C ASP A 403 17.67 40.97 -20.94
N VAL A 404 16.88 41.04 -19.87
CA VAL A 404 17.29 41.71 -18.61
C VAL A 404 17.99 40.72 -17.67
N GLY A 405 19.11 40.18 -18.16
CA GLY A 405 19.97 39.25 -17.44
C GLY A 405 21.46 39.50 -17.62
N ARG A 406 21.88 40.70 -18.08
CA ARG A 406 23.29 41.12 -18.04
C ARG A 406 23.45 42.64 -18.28
N SER A 407 23.45 43.43 -17.22
CA SER A 407 24.27 44.64 -17.21
C SER A 407 24.72 44.94 -15.78
N ASP A 408 26.03 44.90 -15.61
CA ASP A 408 26.75 45.32 -14.41
C ASP A 408 26.46 46.78 -14.07
N GLY A 409 26.29 47.06 -12.77
CA GLY A 409 26.57 48.37 -12.15
C GLY A 409 25.64 49.53 -12.49
N GLU A 410 24.84 49.93 -11.50
CA GLU A 410 24.26 51.28 -11.35
C GLU A 410 23.40 51.82 -12.52
N GLY A 411 22.18 51.29 -12.63
CA GLY A 411 21.08 51.91 -13.38
C GLY A 411 19.75 51.42 -12.85
N LYS A 412 18.77 52.31 -12.65
CA LYS A 412 17.39 51.93 -12.30
C LYS A 412 16.88 50.90 -13.31
N PRO A 413 16.19 49.82 -12.88
CA PRO A 413 15.61 48.85 -13.80
C PRO A 413 14.61 49.58 -14.71
N THR A 414 14.94 49.74 -15.98
CA THR A 414 13.97 50.16 -16.99
C THR A 414 13.16 48.94 -17.39
N ASP A 415 11.92 48.91 -16.92
CA ASP A 415 10.88 47.94 -17.26
C ASP A 415 10.63 47.89 -18.79
N SER A 416 11.46 47.16 -19.53
CA SER A 416 11.32 47.01 -20.98
C SER A 416 10.34 45.89 -21.31
N PHE A 417 9.07 46.23 -21.33
CA PHE A 417 7.99 45.34 -21.74
C PHE A 417 7.69 45.44 -23.23
N THR A 418 7.31 44.32 -23.86
CA THR A 418 6.67 44.30 -25.17
C THR A 418 5.15 44.29 -25.02
N GLU A 419 4.50 45.29 -25.61
CA GLU A 419 3.04 45.39 -25.65
C GLU A 419 2.49 44.81 -26.96
N ILE A 420 1.45 43.98 -26.83
CA ILE A 420 0.75 43.30 -27.92
C ILE A 420 -0.72 43.70 -27.80
N GLY A 421 -1.22 44.51 -28.73
CA GLY A 421 -2.58 45.05 -28.70
C GLY A 421 -2.75 46.23 -29.67
N PRO A 422 -3.97 46.76 -29.83
CA PRO A 422 -5.23 46.27 -29.25
C PRO A 422 -5.77 45.03 -29.97
N LEU A 423 -6.19 44.01 -29.21
CA LEU A 423 -6.77 42.76 -29.71
C LEU A 423 -8.18 42.55 -29.14
N SER A 424 -9.04 41.81 -29.85
CA SER A 424 -10.24 41.29 -29.21
C SER A 424 -9.85 40.23 -28.17
N LEU A 425 -10.70 39.98 -27.16
CA LEU A 425 -10.45 38.91 -26.19
C LEU A 425 -10.24 37.55 -26.85
N HIS A 426 -10.88 37.32 -28.01
CA HIS A 426 -10.70 36.10 -28.78
C HIS A 426 -9.30 36.02 -29.40
N ASP A 427 -8.87 37.08 -30.09
CA ASP A 427 -7.56 37.14 -30.75
C ASP A 427 -6.42 37.11 -29.74
N LEU A 428 -6.60 37.74 -28.57
CA LEU A 428 -5.66 37.67 -27.46
C LEU A 428 -5.49 36.22 -26.96
N ARG A 429 -6.59 35.46 -26.85
CA ARG A 429 -6.53 34.04 -26.44
C ARG A 429 -5.84 33.17 -27.48
N ILE A 430 -6.13 33.37 -28.77
CA ILE A 430 -5.42 32.68 -29.86
C ILE A 430 -3.92 32.99 -29.75
N ARG A 431 -3.58 34.26 -29.63
CA ARG A 431 -2.20 34.72 -29.59
C ARG A 431 -1.42 34.18 -28.38
N LEU A 432 -2.04 34.11 -27.21
CA LEU A 432 -1.47 33.48 -26.02
C LEU A 432 -1.21 31.98 -26.23
N THR A 433 -2.11 31.31 -26.95
CA THR A 433 -1.95 29.88 -27.28
C THR A 433 -0.80 29.66 -28.28
N GLU A 434 -0.63 30.57 -29.25
CA GLU A 434 0.47 30.54 -30.23
C GLU A 434 1.83 30.86 -29.61
N LEU A 435 1.89 31.84 -28.71
CA LEU A 435 3.14 32.34 -28.14
C LEU A 435 3.80 31.36 -27.17
N GLN A 436 3.03 30.44 -26.55
CA GLN A 436 3.53 29.43 -25.61
C GLN A 436 4.58 29.95 -24.59
N LEU A 437 4.37 31.16 -24.07
CA LEU A 437 5.31 31.88 -23.19
C LEU A 437 5.74 31.03 -21.97
N PRO A 438 7.02 30.97 -21.59
CA PRO A 438 7.45 30.22 -20.41
C PRO A 438 6.73 30.73 -19.14
N GLU A 439 6.55 29.83 -18.15
CA GLU A 439 5.76 30.12 -16.94
C GLU A 439 6.28 31.35 -16.18
N ASP A 440 7.61 31.50 -16.11
CA ASP A 440 8.27 32.64 -15.46
C ASP A 440 7.87 33.98 -16.09
N VAL A 441 7.68 33.99 -17.42
CA VAL A 441 7.25 35.17 -18.17
C VAL A 441 5.74 35.40 -18.01
N LEU A 442 4.93 34.34 -17.93
CA LEU A 442 3.49 34.45 -17.67
C LEU A 442 3.17 35.01 -16.28
N ARG A 443 3.98 34.71 -15.27
CA ARG A 443 3.83 35.22 -13.90
C ARG A 443 4.02 36.73 -13.79
N VAL A 444 4.83 37.32 -14.67
CA VAL A 444 5.14 38.78 -14.69
C VAL A 444 4.38 39.52 -15.78
N ALA A 445 3.66 38.81 -16.64
CA ALA A 445 2.88 39.42 -17.70
C ALA A 445 1.67 40.20 -17.13
N GLU A 446 1.30 41.28 -17.80
CA GLU A 446 0.17 42.13 -17.44
C GLU A 446 -0.82 42.20 -18.60
N VAL A 447 -2.10 42.32 -18.29
CA VAL A 447 -3.18 42.47 -19.26
C VAL A 447 -4.02 43.68 -18.86
N GLN A 448 -4.47 44.42 -19.86
CA GLN A 448 -5.35 45.57 -19.70
C GLN A 448 -6.54 45.44 -20.62
N ARG A 449 -7.73 45.71 -20.07
CA ARG A 449 -8.94 45.98 -20.84
C ARG A 449 -9.07 47.48 -21.03
N GLU A 450 -9.53 47.91 -22.20
CA GLU A 450 -9.70 49.32 -22.56
C GLU A 450 -10.43 50.12 -21.47
N GLY A 451 -9.72 51.10 -20.87
CA GLY A 451 -10.23 51.95 -19.80
C GLY A 451 -10.01 51.46 -18.36
N GLU A 452 -9.46 50.25 -18.18
CA GLU A 452 -9.12 49.67 -16.86
C GLU A 452 -7.61 49.79 -16.55
N ALA A 453 -7.20 49.52 -15.32
CA ALA A 453 -5.78 49.50 -14.94
C ALA A 453 -5.09 48.25 -15.50
N TRP A 454 -3.75 48.29 -15.62
CA TRP A 454 -2.96 47.09 -15.88
C TRP A 454 -3.05 46.15 -14.68
N VAL A 455 -3.35 44.89 -14.97
CA VAL A 455 -3.56 43.85 -13.98
C VAL A 455 -2.70 42.65 -14.37
N GLY A 456 -2.01 42.04 -13.41
CA GLY A 456 -1.22 40.82 -13.69
C GLY A 456 -2.10 39.72 -14.26
N ILE A 457 -1.60 38.91 -15.20
CA ILE A 457 -2.46 37.88 -15.85
C ILE A 457 -3.11 36.96 -14.82
N ALA A 458 -2.42 36.64 -13.72
CA ALA A 458 -2.94 35.80 -12.64
C ALA A 458 -4.22 36.36 -11.97
N GLU A 459 -4.41 37.68 -11.97
CA GLU A 459 -5.60 38.35 -11.44
C GLU A 459 -6.77 38.37 -12.45
N ALA A 460 -6.49 38.07 -13.73
CA ALA A 460 -7.47 37.92 -14.80
C ALA A 460 -7.64 36.43 -15.17
N PRO A 461 -8.43 35.64 -14.40
CA PRO A 461 -8.42 34.18 -14.49
C PRO A 461 -8.92 33.65 -15.84
N HIS A 462 -9.80 34.37 -16.54
CA HIS A 462 -10.27 34.01 -17.87
C HIS A 462 -9.20 34.15 -18.97
N VAL A 463 -8.15 34.93 -18.74
CA VAL A 463 -6.98 35.05 -19.61
C VAL A 463 -5.88 34.08 -19.15
N TRP A 464 -5.62 34.02 -17.84
CA TRP A 464 -4.67 33.09 -17.21
C TRP A 464 -4.86 31.65 -17.66
N TRP A 465 -6.09 31.13 -17.56
CA TRP A 465 -6.41 29.74 -17.90
C TRP A 465 -6.26 29.42 -19.39
N THR A 466 -6.23 30.45 -20.24
CA THR A 466 -6.03 30.29 -21.68
C THR A 466 -4.57 30.27 -22.07
N ALA A 467 -3.71 30.92 -21.29
CA ALA A 467 -2.27 30.99 -21.52
C ALA A 467 -1.49 29.87 -20.81
N CYS A 468 -1.88 29.56 -19.58
CA CYS A 468 -1.11 28.68 -18.71
C CYS A 468 -1.42 27.21 -18.96
N VAL A 469 -2.68 26.87 -19.29
CA VAL A 469 -3.07 25.46 -19.28
C VAL A 469 -2.84 24.77 -20.62
N ARG A 470 -1.77 23.97 -20.63
CA ARG A 470 -1.25 23.27 -21.82
C ARG A 470 -1.63 21.79 -21.84
N GLY A 471 -1.53 21.21 -23.04
CA GLY A 471 -1.80 19.79 -23.29
C GLY A 471 -3.29 19.45 -23.42
N ASP A 472 -3.56 18.19 -23.75
CA ASP A 472 -4.91 17.64 -23.68
C ASP A 472 -5.15 17.06 -22.29
N GLY A 473 -6.25 17.49 -21.66
CA GLY A 473 -6.72 16.92 -20.40
C GLY A 473 -7.31 15.53 -20.60
N ARG A 474 -7.48 14.78 -19.50
CA ARG A 474 -8.14 13.47 -19.53
C ARG A 474 -9.59 13.60 -19.98
N LEU A 475 -10.23 14.72 -19.63
CA LEU A 475 -11.60 15.01 -20.00
C LEU A 475 -11.63 15.76 -21.33
N GLY A 476 -12.57 15.39 -22.22
CA GLY A 476 -12.94 16.23 -23.37
C GLY A 476 -13.54 17.56 -22.90
N GLY A 477 -13.55 18.57 -23.79
CA GLY A 477 -14.07 19.91 -23.46
C GLY A 477 -15.49 19.88 -22.87
N ASP A 478 -16.39 19.10 -23.48
CA ASP A 478 -17.77 18.97 -23.01
C ASP A 478 -17.88 18.26 -21.66
N ALA A 479 -17.06 17.23 -21.43
CA ALA A 479 -17.02 16.51 -20.16
C ALA A 479 -16.50 17.39 -19.01
N ARG A 480 -15.50 18.26 -19.28
CA ARG A 480 -15.04 19.27 -18.30
C ARG A 480 -16.15 20.26 -17.97
N CYS A 481 -16.85 20.77 -18.97
CA CYS A 481 -17.98 21.67 -18.77
C CYS A 481 -19.06 21.02 -17.91
N ALA A 482 -19.38 19.74 -18.16
CA ALA A 482 -20.36 18.99 -17.36
C ALA A 482 -19.92 18.82 -15.90
N LEU A 483 -18.65 18.48 -15.65
CA LEU A 483 -18.07 18.37 -14.30
C LEU A 483 -18.08 19.71 -13.56
N LEU A 484 -17.73 20.80 -14.24
CA LEU A 484 -17.73 22.14 -13.65
C LEU A 484 -19.14 22.63 -13.32
N LEU A 485 -20.12 22.33 -14.18
CA LEU A 485 -21.52 22.63 -13.88
C LEU A 485 -22.05 21.80 -12.73
N SER A 486 -21.65 20.52 -12.61
CA SER A 486 -22.05 19.69 -11.48
C SER A 486 -21.41 20.15 -10.16
N LEU A 487 -20.15 20.61 -10.20
CA LEU A 487 -19.46 21.27 -9.11
C LEU A 487 -20.21 22.52 -8.61
N LEU A 488 -20.53 23.44 -9.53
CA LEU A 488 -21.25 24.67 -9.19
C LEU A 488 -22.63 24.37 -8.59
N ARG A 489 -23.35 23.38 -9.13
CA ARG A 489 -24.64 22.93 -8.57
C ARG A 489 -24.52 22.38 -7.14
N ARG A 490 -23.42 21.68 -6.83
CA ARG A 490 -23.16 21.16 -5.47
C ARG A 490 -22.73 22.26 -4.49
N LEU A 491 -22.16 23.36 -4.98
CA LEU A 491 -21.83 24.53 -4.16
C LEU A 491 -23.07 25.34 -3.77
N ASP A 492 -24.07 25.40 -4.65
CA ASP A 492 -25.31 26.13 -4.42
C ASP A 492 -26.32 25.38 -3.52
N ALA A 493 -26.16 24.06 -3.35
CA ALA A 493 -27.08 23.16 -2.63
C ALA A 493 -26.64 22.87 -1.19
#